data_AF-A0A970VQ27-F1
#
_entry.id   AF-A0A970VQ27-F1
#
_cell.length_a   1.000
_cell.length_b   1.000
_cell.length_c   1.000
_cell.angle_alpha   90.00
_cell.angle_beta   90.00
_cell.angle_gamma   90.00
#
_symmetry.space_group_name_H-M   'P 1'
#
loop_
_entity.id
_entity.type
_entity.pdbx_description
1 polymer ?
#
loop_
_entity_poly.entity_id
_entity_poly.type
_entity_poly.pdbx_seq_one_letter_code
_entity_poly.pdbx_strand_id
1 'polypeptide(L)' 'MRTSFSDLPGGAGHVRNIAEEANLLAALERTLEIVSRCDCGGERADTSCYGCLRNYGNQYCHDVLKRGYVIEFLANLLQ' A
#
# COMPACT_ATOMS: atom_id res chain seq x y z
N MET A 1 -15.66 39.39 -1.51
CA MET A 1 -16.06 38.07 -0.97
C MET A 1 -15.98 37.09 -2.13
N ARG A 2 -14.93 36.27 -2.21
CA ARG A 2 -14.70 35.36 -3.33
C ARG A 2 -14.49 33.96 -2.74
N THR A 3 -15.59 33.23 -2.60
CA THR A 3 -15.60 31.83 -2.15
C THR A 3 -15.17 30.96 -3.32
N SER A 4 -13.95 30.44 -3.28
CA SER A 4 -13.55 29.34 -4.17
C SER A 4 -14.14 28.06 -3.58
N PHE A 5 -15.22 27.57 -4.20
CA PHE A 5 -15.71 26.21 -3.99
C PHE A 5 -14.88 25.28 -4.88
N SER A 6 -14.04 24.46 -4.23
CA SER A 6 -13.43 23.29 -4.85
C SER A 6 -14.43 22.14 -4.72
N ASP A 7 -15.31 22.04 -5.71
CA ASP A 7 -16.25 20.95 -5.92
C ASP A 7 -15.53 19.72 -6.47
N LEU A 8 -15.15 18.79 -5.59
CA LEU A 8 -15.02 17.37 -5.90
C LEU A 8 -16.11 16.63 -5.11
N PRO A 9 -17.18 16.15 -5.77
CA PRO A 9 -18.26 15.46 -5.11
C PRO A 9 -17.97 13.95 -5.07
N GLY A 10 -17.83 13.40 -3.88
CA GLY A 10 -17.81 11.94 -3.66
C GLY A 10 -16.84 11.56 -2.53
N GLY A 11 -17.24 10.96 -1.43
CA GLY A 11 -18.54 10.46 -1.01
C GLY A 11 -18.34 9.80 0.36
N ALA A 12 -19.28 10.04 1.26
CA ALA A 12 -19.62 9.21 2.42
C ALA A 12 -18.48 8.79 3.41
N GLY A 13 -18.24 9.67 4.38
CA GLY A 13 -18.32 9.28 5.80
C GLY A 13 -17.11 8.58 6.45
N HIS A 14 -16.19 9.35 7.03
CA HIS A 14 -15.87 9.32 8.46
C HIS A 14 -14.73 10.31 8.77
N VAL A 15 -15.07 11.57 9.04
CA VAL A 15 -14.16 12.60 9.59
C VAL A 15 -13.76 12.27 11.06
N ARG A 16 -13.85 11.00 11.46
CA ARG A 16 -13.62 10.49 12.82
C ARG A 16 -12.81 9.19 12.81
N ASN A 17 -11.92 9.01 11.81
CA ASN A 17 -11.04 7.84 11.68
C ASN A 17 -9.58 8.19 11.38
N ILE A 18 -9.25 9.49 11.31
CA ILE A 18 -7.99 10.00 10.78
C ILE A 18 -6.77 9.46 11.55
N ALA A 19 -6.87 9.12 12.83
CA ALA A 19 -5.74 8.56 13.58
C ALA A 19 -5.43 7.11 13.18
N GLU A 20 -6.43 6.24 13.01
CA GLU A 20 -6.22 4.85 12.57
C GLU A 20 -5.98 4.78 11.06
N GLU A 21 -6.70 5.60 10.30
CA GLU A 21 -6.56 5.69 8.85
C GLU A 21 -5.20 6.29 8.44
N ALA A 22 -4.71 7.34 9.13
CA ALA A 22 -3.37 7.85 8.87
C ALA A 22 -2.29 6.85 9.26
N ASN A 23 -2.47 6.07 10.33
CA ASN A 23 -1.54 5.00 10.69
C ASN A 23 -1.57 3.87 9.66
N LEU A 24 -2.74 3.52 9.13
CA LEU A 24 -2.89 2.53 8.06
C LEU A 24 -2.24 3.03 6.77
N LEU A 25 -2.50 4.28 6.38
CA LEU A 25 -1.86 4.94 5.24
C LEU A 25 -0.34 4.94 5.39
N ALA A 26 0.18 5.38 6.53
CA ALA A 26 1.61 5.37 6.81
C ALA A 26 2.20 3.95 6.75
N ALA A 27 1.46 2.93 7.23
CA ALA A 27 1.88 1.53 7.12
C ALA A 27 1.89 1.05 5.66
N LEU A 28 0.91 1.45 4.84
CA LEU A 28 0.84 1.10 3.41
C LEU A 28 1.95 1.80 2.63
N GLU A 29 2.18 3.09 2.85
CA GLU A 29 3.29 3.85 2.27
C GLU A 29 4.63 3.22 2.64
N ARG A 30 4.82 2.90 3.92
CA ARG A 30 6.05 2.25 4.38
C ARG A 30 6.22 0.88 3.75
N THR A 31 5.14 0.13 3.59
CA THR A 31 5.16 -1.16 2.89
C THR A 31 5.60 -0.97 1.44
N LEU A 32 5.01 0.01 0.73
CA LEU A 32 5.37 0.35 -0.65
C LEU A 32 6.85 0.72 -0.78
N GLU A 33 7.39 1.53 0.14
CA GLU A 33 8.82 1.85 0.17
C GLU A 33 9.70 0.61 0.32
N ILE A 34 9.34 -0.30 1.23
CA ILE A 34 10.10 -1.52 1.50
C ILE A 34 10.10 -2.43 0.26
N VAL A 35 8.92 -2.66 -0.34
CA VAL A 35 8.82 -3.51 -1.53
C VAL A 35 9.52 -2.88 -2.74
N SER A 36 9.49 -1.56 -2.87
CA SER A 36 10.14 -0.85 -3.97
C SER A 36 11.67 -0.83 -3.86
N ARG A 37 12.21 -0.88 -2.63
CA ARG A 37 13.67 -0.95 -2.38
C ARG A 37 14.24 -2.36 -2.40
N CYS A 38 13.38 -3.37 -2.42
CA CYS A 38 13.83 -4.75 -2.48
C CYS A 38 14.13 -5.14 -3.94
N ASP A 39 15.00 -6.12 -4.16
CA ASP A 39 15.31 -6.69 -5.48
C ASP A 39 15.00 -8.21 -5.59
N CYS A 40 14.22 -8.76 -4.65
CA CYS A 40 13.75 -10.15 -4.72
C CYS A 40 12.85 -10.43 -5.95
N GLY A 41 13.05 -11.59 -6.59
CA GLY A 41 12.33 -11.95 -7.82
C GLY A 41 12.88 -11.31 -9.10
N GLY A 42 14.06 -10.68 -9.01
CA GLY A 42 14.74 -10.07 -10.16
C GLY A 42 13.87 -9.01 -10.86
N GLU A 43 14.04 -8.88 -12.17
CA GLU A 43 13.31 -7.90 -12.99
C GLU A 43 11.79 -8.11 -12.97
N ARG A 44 11.33 -9.34 -12.69
CA ARG A 44 9.89 -9.68 -12.73
C ARG A 44 9.18 -9.41 -11.40
N ALA A 45 9.92 -9.17 -10.32
CA ALA A 45 9.35 -8.98 -8.98
C ALA A 45 8.33 -10.09 -8.61
N ASP A 46 8.54 -11.30 -9.13
CA ASP A 46 7.58 -12.42 -9.08
C ASP A 46 7.74 -13.30 -7.83
N THR A 47 8.64 -12.92 -6.95
CA THR A 47 8.82 -13.56 -5.64
C THR A 47 8.69 -12.53 -4.53
N SER A 48 8.65 -13.03 -3.30
CA SER A 48 8.66 -12.25 -2.08
C SER A 48 9.73 -12.81 -1.15
N CYS A 49 10.28 -11.98 -0.27
CA CYS A 49 11.28 -12.38 0.72
C CYS A 49 10.89 -11.88 2.11
N TYR A 50 11.59 -12.36 3.13
CA TYR A 50 11.37 -11.94 4.53
C TYR A 50 11.72 -10.47 4.77
N GLY A 51 12.49 -9.85 3.88
CA GLY A 51 12.80 -8.42 3.94
C GLY A 51 11.76 -7.51 3.29
N CYS A 52 10.76 -8.06 2.59
CA CYS A 52 9.75 -7.24 1.92
C CYS A 52 8.31 -7.56 2.33
N LEU A 53 7.86 -8.79 2.12
CA LEU A 53 6.45 -9.17 2.29
C LEU A 53 6.27 -10.41 3.15
N ARG A 54 7.28 -11.27 3.29
CA ARG A 54 7.16 -12.51 4.05
C ARG A 54 7.41 -12.23 5.53
N ASN A 55 6.55 -12.77 6.38
CA ASN A 55 6.83 -12.96 7.80
C ASN A 55 6.37 -14.38 8.21
N TYR A 56 6.64 -14.75 9.45
CA TYR A 56 6.27 -16.07 9.97
C TYR A 56 4.75 -16.29 10.06
N GLY A 57 3.96 -15.25 10.28
CA GLY A 57 2.50 -15.29 10.34
C GLY A 57 1.78 -15.38 8.99
N ASN A 58 2.46 -15.08 7.86
CA ASN A 58 1.87 -15.16 6.53
C ASN A 58 2.43 -16.29 5.65
N GLN A 59 3.04 -17.31 6.28
CA GLN A 59 3.58 -18.49 5.59
C GLN A 59 2.58 -19.18 4.66
N TYR A 60 1.30 -19.20 5.03
CA TYR A 60 0.23 -19.82 4.23
C TYR A 60 0.03 -19.17 2.85
N CYS A 61 0.50 -17.94 2.62
CA CYS A 61 0.37 -17.23 1.36
C CYS A 61 1.71 -16.93 0.67
N HIS A 62 2.83 -17.49 1.14
CA HIS A 62 4.15 -17.28 0.54
C HIS A 62 4.23 -17.69 -0.94
N ASP A 63 3.41 -18.67 -1.35
CA ASP A 63 3.34 -19.16 -2.73
C ASP A 63 2.61 -18.22 -3.69
N VAL A 64 1.69 -17.39 -3.18
CA VAL A 64 0.91 -16.44 -3.99
C VAL A 64 1.41 -15.00 -3.86
N LEU A 65 2.26 -14.72 -2.86
CA LEU A 65 2.82 -13.40 -2.62
C LEU A 65 3.87 -13.04 -3.68
N LYS A 66 3.46 -12.18 -4.60
CA LYS A 66 4.31 -11.56 -5.62
C LYS A 66 4.46 -10.08 -5.35
N ARG A 67 5.71 -9.64 -5.27
CA ARG A 67 6.03 -8.24 -4.96
C ARG A 67 5.49 -7.28 -6.01
N GLY A 68 5.59 -7.62 -7.30
CA GLY A 68 5.13 -6.77 -8.40
C GLY A 68 3.65 -6.39 -8.27
N TYR A 69 2.79 -7.37 -8.01
CA TYR A 69 1.35 -7.12 -7.83
C TYR A 69 1.04 -6.24 -6.61
N VAL A 70 1.81 -6.41 -5.52
CA VAL A 70 1.63 -5.57 -4.33
C VAL A 70 2.08 -4.13 -4.61
N ILE A 71 3.19 -3.93 -5.33
CA ILE A 71 3.64 -2.59 -5.75
C ILE A 71 2.57 -1.91 -6.57
N GLU A 72 2.07 -2.57 -7.62
CA GLU A 72 1.01 -2.02 -8.48
C GLU A 72 -0.26 -1.71 -7.68
N PHE A 73 -0.71 -2.64 -6.84
CA PHE A 73 -1.89 -2.45 -6.02
C PHE A 73 -1.76 -1.25 -5.08
N LEU A 74 -0.65 -1.17 -4.34
CA LEU A 74 -0.39 -0.07 -3.40
C LEU A 74 -0.21 1.26 -4.12
N ALA A 75 0.46 1.28 -5.28
CA ALA A 75 0.62 2.49 -6.08
C ALA A 75 -0.72 3.03 -6.57
N ASN A 76 -1.64 2.17 -7.02
CA ASN A 76 -2.99 2.58 -7.43
C ASN A 76 -3.87 2.98 -6.23
N LEU A 77 -3.69 2.35 -5.06
CA LEU A 77 -4.47 2.64 -3.86
C LEU A 77 -4.07 3.97 -3.20
N LEU A 78 -2.79 4.35 -3.29
CA LEU A 78 -2.23 5.56 -2.69
C LEU A 78 -2.24 6.78 -3.65
N GLN A 79 -2.79 6.63 -4.86
CA GLN A 79 -3.03 7.73 -5.81
C GLN A 79 -4.26 8.56 -5.45
#